data_AF-A0A2E1IDX1-F1
#
_entry.id   AF-A0A2E1IDX1-F1
#
_cell.length_a   1.000
_cell.length_b   1.000
_cell.length_c   1.000
_cell.angle_alpha   90.00
_cell.angle_beta   90.00
_cell.angle_gamma   90.00
#
_symmetry.space_group_name_H-M   'P 1'
#
loop_
_entity.id
_entity.type
_entity.pdbx_description
1 polymer ?
#
loop_
_entity_poly.entity_id
_entity_poly.type
_entity_poly.pdbx_seq_one_letter_code
_entity_poly.pdbx_strand_id
1 'polypeptide(L)'
;MLHGDESLFEWDAEAGALDVTWNSEKPNSYFYRPIGQTLTEKDSFAFTFQLTLNEVKAGHLDGQPYTFEVAIGLLNLETAKELGFMRGTGTDSPNLVEWDYFPDTGFGATVSPALASSKSEFSAGFTFPAELTKGKVYTVRMGYDGSTGVLKTEMLEEGKPWKTIAEVKRKNAHAGFLVDTFSISNFTAKGSESSLLATGTIDELAIATSRSGPSFVDVHLDEGQWRARAFVVAPDDWQLQRSGDLRDWKSLDAVQKPSQFFMRFTDPEPVGRNQFYRITR
;
A
#
# COMPACT_ATOMS: atom_id res chain seq x y z
N MET A 1 13.94 -0.71 6.38
CA MET A 1 15.02 -1.73 6.35
C MET A 1 15.19 -2.18 4.91
N LEU A 2 16.34 -2.77 4.57
CA LEU A 2 16.70 -3.14 3.20
C LEU A 2 17.06 -4.63 3.07
N HIS A 3 16.84 -5.18 1.89
CA HIS A 3 17.33 -6.49 1.44
C HIS A 3 17.56 -6.43 -0.07
N GLY A 4 18.58 -7.13 -0.57
CA GLY A 4 18.91 -7.18 -1.99
C GLY A 4 19.84 -6.03 -2.43
N ASP A 5 19.61 -5.52 -3.64
CA ASP A 5 20.34 -4.38 -4.20
C ASP A 5 19.83 -3.08 -3.60
N GLU A 6 20.57 -2.54 -2.63
CA GLU A 6 20.20 -1.31 -1.91
C GLU A 6 20.20 -0.07 -2.81
N SER A 7 20.93 -0.08 -3.93
CA SER A 7 21.00 1.08 -4.84
C SER A 7 19.68 1.36 -5.56
N LEU A 8 18.67 0.51 -5.38
CA LEU A 8 17.33 0.68 -5.93
C LEU A 8 16.44 1.57 -5.07
N PHE A 9 16.89 1.96 -3.87
CA PHE A 9 16.10 2.73 -2.91
C PHE A 9 16.95 3.84 -2.28
N GLU A 10 16.57 5.08 -2.50
CA GLU A 10 17.27 6.25 -1.98
C GLU A 10 16.28 7.20 -1.31
N TRP A 11 16.61 7.71 -0.12
CA TRP A 11 15.77 8.70 0.54
C TRP A 11 16.14 10.11 0.10
N ASP A 12 15.22 10.81 -0.57
CA ASP A 12 15.34 12.22 -0.87
C ASP A 12 14.79 13.04 0.30
N ALA A 13 15.69 13.63 1.08
CA ALA A 13 15.33 14.46 2.23
C ALA A 13 14.73 15.82 1.85
N GLU A 14 14.99 16.34 0.64
CA GLU A 14 14.44 17.60 0.15
C GLU A 14 13.00 17.40 -0.32
N ALA A 15 12.76 16.34 -1.10
CA ALA A 15 11.41 15.97 -1.54
C ALA A 15 10.57 15.32 -0.42
N GLY A 16 11.21 14.78 0.62
CA GLY A 16 10.54 14.05 1.69
C GLY A 16 9.94 12.72 1.23
N ALA A 17 10.54 12.10 0.21
CA ALA A 17 10.03 10.89 -0.42
C ALA A 17 11.16 9.86 -0.65
N LEU A 18 10.77 8.60 -0.80
CA LEU A 18 11.70 7.54 -1.21
C LEU A 18 11.74 7.48 -2.73
N ASP A 19 12.91 7.71 -3.32
CA ASP A 19 13.21 7.39 -4.71
C ASP A 19 13.38 5.88 -4.86
N VAL A 20 12.71 5.32 -5.88
CA VAL A 20 12.68 3.89 -6.14
C VAL A 20 12.99 3.62 -7.60
N THR A 21 13.85 2.63 -7.82
CA THR A 21 14.07 2.03 -9.14
C THR A 21 13.56 0.59 -9.14
N TRP A 22 12.55 0.31 -9.96
CA TRP A 22 12.16 -1.05 -10.32
C TRP A 22 12.96 -1.46 -11.54
N ASN A 23 13.91 -2.38 -11.37
CA ASN A 23 14.69 -2.97 -12.45
C ASN A 23 14.64 -4.50 -12.34
N SER A 24 13.93 -5.11 -13.29
CA SER A 24 13.70 -6.56 -13.30
C SER A 24 14.94 -7.41 -13.61
N GLU A 25 16.03 -6.81 -14.09
CA GLU A 25 17.33 -7.49 -14.25
C GLU A 25 18.03 -7.70 -12.91
N LYS A 26 17.68 -6.89 -11.91
CA LYS A 26 18.27 -6.96 -10.58
C LYS A 26 17.63 -8.07 -9.74
N PRO A 27 18.36 -8.60 -8.75
CA PRO A 27 17.79 -9.54 -7.79
C PRO A 27 16.56 -8.97 -7.08
N ASN A 28 15.76 -9.87 -6.51
CA ASN A 28 14.69 -9.48 -5.60
C ASN A 28 15.26 -8.58 -4.50
N SER A 29 14.68 -7.39 -4.37
CA SER A 29 15.14 -6.36 -3.44
C SER A 29 13.95 -5.66 -2.81
N TYR A 30 14.05 -5.35 -1.52
CA TYR A 30 12.92 -4.89 -0.72
C TYR A 30 13.33 -3.70 0.14
N PHE A 31 12.61 -2.59 0.01
CA PHE A 31 12.54 -1.59 1.06
C PHE A 31 11.31 -1.88 1.93
N TYR A 32 11.55 -2.35 3.15
CA TYR A 32 10.49 -2.97 3.93
C TYR A 32 10.44 -2.53 5.39
N ARG A 33 9.25 -2.75 5.98
CA ARG A 33 8.97 -2.55 7.40
C ARG A 33 8.07 -3.69 7.91
N PRO A 34 8.55 -4.52 8.85
CA PRO A 34 7.71 -5.48 9.56
C PRO A 34 6.57 -4.76 10.27
N ILE A 35 5.37 -5.32 10.19
CA ILE A 35 4.17 -4.71 10.80
C ILE A 35 4.00 -5.13 12.28
N GLY A 36 4.88 -6.00 12.78
CA GLY A 36 4.88 -6.46 14.18
C GLY A 36 3.90 -7.60 14.48
N GLN A 37 3.22 -8.12 13.46
CA GLN A 37 2.28 -9.24 13.57
C GLN A 37 2.16 -9.96 12.23
N THR A 38 1.79 -11.24 12.26
CA THR A 38 1.42 -12.00 11.06
C THR A 38 -0.08 -11.88 10.81
N LEU A 39 -0.44 -11.38 9.65
CA LEU A 39 -1.80 -11.29 9.11
C LEU A 39 -2.11 -12.52 8.26
N THR A 40 -3.37 -12.92 8.33
CA THR A 40 -3.93 -14.09 7.65
C THR A 40 -5.14 -13.70 6.82
N GLU A 41 -5.72 -14.67 6.12
CA GLU A 41 -6.92 -14.47 5.31
C GLU A 41 -8.18 -14.07 6.11
N LYS A 42 -8.13 -14.18 7.44
CA LYS A 42 -9.22 -13.85 8.37
C LYS A 42 -9.12 -12.44 8.93
N ASP A 43 -7.97 -11.79 8.76
CA ASP A 43 -7.73 -10.46 9.29
C ASP A 43 -8.17 -9.41 8.29
N SER A 44 -8.79 -8.33 8.77
CA SER A 44 -9.04 -7.17 7.94
C SER A 44 -7.90 -6.16 8.12
N PHE A 45 -7.39 -5.64 7.03
CA PHE A 45 -6.29 -4.69 7.04
C PHE A 45 -6.40 -3.76 5.84
N ALA A 46 -5.70 -2.63 5.93
CA ALA A 46 -5.57 -1.70 4.85
C ALA A 46 -4.16 -1.12 4.83
N PHE A 47 -3.74 -0.64 3.67
CA PHE A 47 -2.56 0.20 3.54
C PHE A 47 -2.77 1.24 2.46
N THR A 48 -2.04 2.33 2.56
CA THR A 48 -2.06 3.43 1.60
C THR A 48 -0.64 3.92 1.34
N PHE A 49 -0.41 4.44 0.15
CA PHE A 49 0.83 5.11 -0.26
C PHE A 49 0.54 6.10 -1.39
N GLN A 50 1.46 7.03 -1.61
CA GLN A 50 1.52 7.85 -2.81
C GLN A 50 2.62 7.31 -3.73
N LEU A 51 2.36 7.34 -5.03
CA LEU A 51 3.25 6.91 -6.10
C LEU A 51 3.31 8.00 -7.17
N THR A 52 4.52 8.35 -7.59
CA THR A 52 4.78 9.07 -8.83
C THR A 52 5.72 8.23 -9.68
N LEU A 53 5.41 7.99 -10.95
CA LEU A 53 6.33 7.36 -11.89
C LEU A 53 7.00 8.41 -12.77
N ASN A 54 8.33 8.39 -12.85
CA ASN A 54 9.15 9.34 -13.61
C ASN A 54 9.58 8.75 -14.95
N GLU A 55 10.05 7.51 -14.93
CA GLU A 55 10.44 6.75 -16.12
C GLU A 55 9.78 5.37 -16.09
N VAL A 56 9.39 4.88 -17.28
CA VAL A 56 8.82 3.54 -17.45
C VAL A 56 9.26 2.99 -18.81
N LYS A 57 9.90 1.83 -18.79
CA LYS A 57 10.34 1.04 -19.94
C LYS A 57 9.98 -0.43 -19.69
N ALA A 58 8.87 -0.88 -20.25
CA ALA A 58 8.47 -2.29 -20.22
C ALA A 58 8.88 -2.98 -21.52
N GLY A 59 9.15 -4.28 -21.46
CA GLY A 59 9.46 -5.09 -22.65
C GLY A 59 10.71 -4.63 -23.42
N HIS A 60 11.69 -4.06 -22.73
CA HIS A 60 12.78 -3.29 -23.34
C HIS A 60 14.08 -4.08 -23.53
N LEU A 61 14.18 -5.28 -22.96
CA LEU A 61 15.36 -6.14 -23.06
C LEU A 61 15.23 -7.11 -24.24
N ASP A 62 16.37 -7.46 -24.83
CA ASP A 62 16.42 -8.42 -25.94
C ASP A 62 15.89 -9.79 -25.50
N GLY A 63 14.98 -10.37 -26.29
CA GLY A 63 14.27 -11.60 -25.94
C GLY A 63 13.24 -11.49 -24.81
N GLN A 64 12.98 -10.30 -24.25
CA GLN A 64 11.98 -10.08 -23.20
C GLN A 64 10.99 -8.96 -23.57
N PRO A 65 10.12 -9.18 -24.57
CA PRO A 65 9.23 -8.14 -25.11
C PRO A 65 8.02 -7.84 -24.23
N TYR A 66 7.78 -8.62 -23.17
CA TYR A 66 6.58 -8.47 -22.34
C TYR A 66 6.81 -7.60 -21.11
N THR A 67 5.71 -7.12 -20.54
CA THR A 67 5.71 -6.26 -19.35
C THR A 67 5.99 -7.03 -18.07
N PHE A 68 6.54 -6.33 -17.08
CA PHE A 68 6.72 -6.81 -15.71
C PHE A 68 6.22 -5.74 -14.72
N GLU A 69 5.99 -6.11 -13.48
CA GLU A 69 5.25 -5.28 -12.52
C GLU A 69 6.11 -4.27 -11.77
N VAL A 70 5.51 -3.11 -11.51
CA VAL A 70 5.80 -2.28 -10.34
C VAL A 70 4.96 -2.84 -9.18
N ALA A 71 5.60 -3.35 -8.13
CA ALA A 71 4.92 -4.06 -7.04
C ALA A 71 5.13 -3.38 -5.67
N ILE A 72 4.02 -3.19 -4.94
CA ILE A 72 4.00 -2.61 -3.59
C ILE A 72 2.91 -3.31 -2.77
N GLY A 73 3.22 -3.76 -1.56
CA GLY A 73 2.21 -4.40 -0.73
C GLY A 73 2.76 -5.12 0.48
N LEU A 74 2.10 -6.22 0.86
CA LEU A 74 2.46 -7.06 1.97
C LEU A 74 3.02 -8.40 1.48
N LEU A 75 4.05 -8.89 2.16
CA LEU A 75 4.67 -10.17 1.91
C LEU A 75 4.99 -10.91 3.22
N ASN A 76 5.30 -12.20 3.10
CA ASN A 76 6.03 -12.92 4.13
C ASN A 76 7.54 -12.67 3.98
N LEU A 77 8.18 -11.99 4.92
CA LEU A 77 9.58 -11.60 4.74
C LEU A 77 10.54 -12.79 4.76
N GLU A 78 10.24 -13.83 5.54
CA GLU A 78 11.06 -15.03 5.59
C GLU A 78 11.00 -15.75 4.24
N THR A 79 9.79 -16.03 3.74
CA THR A 79 9.62 -16.71 2.45
C THR A 79 10.14 -15.88 1.28
N ALA A 80 9.96 -14.56 1.30
CA ALA A 80 10.41 -13.68 0.21
C ALA A 80 11.94 -13.61 0.04
N LYS A 81 12.70 -13.91 1.10
CA LYS A 81 14.17 -13.93 1.07
C LYS A 81 14.75 -15.28 0.62
N GLU A 82 13.91 -16.30 0.47
CA GLU A 82 14.36 -17.61 0.03
C GLU A 82 14.77 -17.58 -1.45
N LEU A 83 15.78 -18.38 -1.81
CA LEU A 83 16.24 -18.51 -3.20
C LEU A 83 15.13 -19.03 -4.14
N GLY A 84 14.17 -19.79 -3.59
CA GLY A 84 13.03 -20.33 -4.33
C GLY A 84 11.94 -19.30 -4.61
N PHE A 85 12.00 -18.10 -4.02
CA PHE A 85 11.02 -17.06 -4.27
C PHE A 85 11.32 -16.39 -5.63
N MET A 86 10.58 -16.79 -6.68
CA MET A 86 10.81 -16.38 -8.06
C MET A 86 9.52 -15.87 -8.69
N ARG A 87 9.22 -14.58 -8.51
CA ARG A 87 8.03 -13.93 -9.08
C ARG A 87 7.94 -14.04 -10.60
N GLY A 88 9.08 -13.96 -11.31
CA GLY A 88 9.15 -14.11 -12.76
C GLY A 88 8.59 -15.43 -13.31
N THR A 89 8.49 -16.48 -12.50
CA THR A 89 7.89 -17.77 -12.94
C THR A 89 6.36 -17.72 -13.01
N GLY A 90 5.75 -16.76 -12.32
CA GLY A 90 4.29 -16.68 -12.13
C GLY A 90 3.72 -17.71 -11.13
N THR A 91 4.54 -18.59 -10.55
CA THR A 91 4.07 -19.65 -9.64
C THR A 91 4.87 -19.79 -8.36
N ASP A 92 6.06 -19.20 -8.25
CA ASP A 92 6.97 -19.45 -7.13
C ASP A 92 7.12 -18.24 -6.20
N SER A 93 6.03 -17.55 -5.91
CA SER A 93 6.03 -16.39 -5.01
C SER A 93 4.79 -16.39 -4.10
N PRO A 94 4.77 -17.24 -3.07
CA PRO A 94 3.63 -17.38 -2.16
C PRO A 94 3.54 -16.21 -1.16
N ASN A 95 2.41 -16.14 -0.46
CA ASN A 95 2.16 -15.20 0.64
C ASN A 95 2.32 -13.73 0.26
N LEU A 96 1.48 -13.26 -0.67
CA LEU A 96 1.51 -11.89 -1.16
C LEU A 96 0.13 -11.24 -1.14
N VAL A 97 0.11 -9.94 -0.87
CA VAL A 97 -1.03 -9.04 -1.05
C VAL A 97 -0.50 -7.77 -1.67
N GLU A 98 -0.73 -7.57 -2.97
CA GLU A 98 0.04 -6.60 -3.75
C GLU A 98 -0.88 -5.69 -4.56
N TRP A 99 -0.45 -4.44 -4.67
CA TRP A 99 -0.81 -3.57 -5.77
C TRP A 99 0.26 -3.74 -6.83
N ASP A 100 -0.16 -4.17 -8.02
CA ASP A 100 0.73 -4.32 -9.16
C ASP A 100 0.29 -3.40 -10.30
N TYR A 101 1.25 -2.72 -10.92
CA TYR A 101 1.06 -2.01 -12.18
C TYR A 101 1.95 -2.60 -13.27
N PHE A 102 1.33 -2.97 -14.37
CA PHE A 102 1.97 -3.49 -15.56
C PHE A 102 1.87 -2.45 -16.67
N PRO A 103 2.98 -1.79 -17.06
CA PRO A 103 2.98 -0.83 -18.16
C PRO A 103 2.68 -1.49 -19.50
N ASP A 104 2.25 -0.69 -20.47
CA ASP A 104 1.85 -1.20 -21.78
C ASP A 104 3.04 -1.69 -22.62
N THR A 105 2.88 -2.85 -23.26
CA THR A 105 3.78 -3.42 -24.28
C THR A 105 3.04 -3.75 -25.59
N GLY A 106 1.84 -3.20 -25.77
CA GLY A 106 0.93 -3.45 -26.90
C GLY A 106 -0.36 -4.19 -26.51
N PHE A 107 -0.55 -4.51 -25.22
CA PHE A 107 -1.71 -5.24 -24.68
C PHE A 107 -2.60 -4.38 -23.76
N GLY A 108 -2.22 -3.13 -23.54
CA GLY A 108 -2.85 -2.19 -22.63
C GLY A 108 -2.25 -2.26 -21.22
N ALA A 109 -1.87 -1.11 -20.68
CA ALA A 109 -1.43 -1.02 -19.31
C ALA A 109 -2.53 -1.39 -18.33
N THR A 110 -2.13 -2.05 -17.24
CA THR A 110 -3.05 -2.71 -16.32
C THR A 110 -2.66 -2.42 -14.88
N VAL A 111 -3.63 -2.02 -14.06
CA VAL A 111 -3.53 -2.09 -12.61
C VAL A 111 -4.15 -3.42 -12.18
N SER A 112 -3.34 -4.30 -11.59
CA SER A 112 -3.70 -5.69 -11.31
C SER A 112 -3.42 -6.06 -9.85
N PRO A 113 -4.24 -5.62 -8.89
CA PRO A 113 -4.05 -6.05 -7.51
C PRO A 113 -4.12 -7.57 -7.40
N ALA A 114 -3.29 -8.16 -6.55
CA ALA A 114 -3.11 -9.60 -6.46
C ALA A 114 -3.07 -10.13 -5.01
N LEU A 115 -3.49 -11.39 -4.87
CA LEU A 115 -3.35 -12.21 -3.68
C LEU A 115 -2.66 -13.51 -4.07
N ALA A 116 -1.56 -13.84 -3.40
CA ALA A 116 -0.90 -15.14 -3.51
C ALA A 116 -1.05 -15.91 -2.20
N SER A 117 -1.63 -17.11 -2.27
CA SER A 117 -1.70 -17.98 -1.10
C SER A 117 -0.33 -18.52 -0.69
N SER A 118 -0.27 -19.20 0.45
CA SER A 118 0.90 -19.97 0.91
C SER A 118 1.35 -21.09 -0.03
N LYS A 119 0.52 -21.44 -1.03
CA LYS A 119 0.81 -22.41 -2.08
C LYS A 119 0.99 -21.76 -3.45
N SER A 120 1.16 -20.43 -3.48
CA SER A 120 1.24 -19.64 -4.70
C SER A 120 0.01 -19.77 -5.62
N GLU A 121 -1.18 -19.97 -5.04
CA GLU A 121 -2.42 -19.86 -5.80
C GLU A 121 -2.79 -18.38 -5.94
N PHE A 122 -2.78 -17.88 -7.17
CA PHE A 122 -3.02 -16.47 -7.47
C PHE A 122 -4.48 -16.14 -7.76
N SER A 123 -4.98 -15.13 -7.06
CA SER A 123 -6.14 -14.34 -7.46
C SER A 123 -5.69 -12.94 -7.83
N ALA A 124 -6.17 -12.40 -8.95
CA ALA A 124 -5.88 -11.05 -9.37
C ALA A 124 -7.14 -10.36 -9.93
N GLY A 125 -7.21 -9.05 -9.74
CA GLY A 125 -8.13 -8.18 -10.47
C GLY A 125 -7.41 -7.64 -11.70
N PHE A 126 -8.11 -7.38 -12.80
CA PHE A 126 -7.50 -6.84 -14.02
C PHE A 126 -8.26 -5.59 -14.45
N THR A 127 -7.65 -4.43 -14.25
CA THR A 127 -8.22 -3.14 -14.69
C THR A 127 -7.40 -2.62 -15.84
N PHE A 128 -7.97 -2.68 -17.05
CA PHE A 128 -7.32 -2.18 -18.26
C PHE A 128 -8.37 -1.57 -19.21
N PRO A 129 -8.01 -0.51 -19.96
CA PRO A 129 -6.74 0.21 -19.91
C PRO A 129 -6.63 1.12 -18.67
N ALA A 130 -5.47 1.08 -18.02
CA ALA A 130 -5.15 1.80 -16.79
C ALA A 130 -3.73 2.39 -16.83
N GLU A 131 -3.40 3.09 -17.91
CA GLU A 131 -2.10 3.78 -18.04
C GLU A 131 -1.96 4.90 -17.00
N LEU A 132 -0.86 4.87 -16.24
CA LEU A 132 -0.50 5.93 -15.30
C LEU A 132 0.23 7.04 -16.05
N THR A 133 -0.15 8.28 -15.82
CA THR A 133 0.53 9.43 -16.41
C THR A 133 1.80 9.72 -15.62
N LYS A 134 2.96 9.65 -16.27
CA LYS A 134 4.25 10.00 -15.66
C LYS A 134 4.23 11.41 -15.05
N GLY A 135 4.86 11.56 -13.89
CA GLY A 135 4.94 12.82 -13.14
C GLY A 135 3.66 13.22 -12.39
N LYS A 136 2.56 12.46 -12.51
CA LYS A 136 1.37 12.67 -11.66
C LYS A 136 1.47 11.85 -10.38
N VAL A 137 0.90 12.42 -9.32
CA VAL A 137 0.75 11.76 -8.02
C VAL A 137 -0.49 10.88 -8.03
N TYR A 138 -0.28 9.60 -7.79
CA TYR A 138 -1.34 8.64 -7.52
C TYR A 138 -1.36 8.28 -6.03
N THR A 139 -2.50 8.49 -5.36
CA THR A 139 -2.71 7.93 -4.01
C THR A 139 -3.42 6.60 -4.15
N VAL A 140 -2.83 5.52 -3.63
CA VAL A 140 -3.39 4.17 -3.69
C VAL A 140 -3.77 3.73 -2.29
N ARG A 141 -4.99 3.22 -2.12
CA ARG A 141 -5.42 2.50 -0.93
C ARG A 141 -5.82 1.08 -1.30
N MET A 142 -5.26 0.12 -0.58
CA MET A 142 -5.72 -1.26 -0.60
C MET A 142 -6.39 -1.60 0.73
N GLY A 143 -7.53 -2.29 0.68
CA GLY A 143 -8.25 -2.78 1.84
C GLY A 143 -8.70 -4.22 1.65
N TYR A 144 -8.25 -5.12 2.52
CA TYR A 144 -8.70 -6.50 2.55
C TYR A 144 -9.67 -6.69 3.71
N ASP A 145 -10.82 -7.27 3.40
CA ASP A 145 -11.83 -7.64 4.38
C ASP A 145 -11.78 -9.14 4.64
N GLY A 146 -11.27 -9.54 5.81
CA GLY A 146 -11.15 -10.93 6.22
C GLY A 146 -12.48 -11.66 6.40
N SER A 147 -13.59 -10.93 6.55
CA SER A 147 -14.93 -11.53 6.66
C SER A 147 -15.50 -11.96 5.30
N THR A 148 -15.17 -11.23 4.23
CA THR A 148 -15.65 -11.50 2.86
C THR A 148 -14.58 -12.10 1.96
N GLY A 149 -13.30 -12.02 2.35
CA GLY A 149 -12.17 -12.48 1.55
C GLY A 149 -11.93 -11.65 0.29
N VAL A 150 -12.32 -10.36 0.33
CA VAL A 150 -12.25 -9.43 -0.80
C VAL A 150 -11.17 -8.39 -0.55
N LEU A 151 -10.27 -8.23 -1.52
CA LEU A 151 -9.32 -7.11 -1.60
C LEU A 151 -9.91 -6.05 -2.53
N LYS A 152 -10.03 -4.82 -2.03
CA LYS A 152 -10.45 -3.65 -2.78
C LYS A 152 -9.28 -2.70 -2.95
N THR A 153 -9.23 -2.04 -4.10
CA THR A 153 -8.24 -1.01 -4.40
C THR A 153 -8.97 0.26 -4.81
N GLU A 154 -8.60 1.37 -4.18
CA GLU A 154 -9.08 2.71 -4.51
C GLU A 154 -7.89 3.56 -4.91
N MET A 155 -8.04 4.36 -5.97
CA MET A 155 -6.97 5.21 -6.48
C MET A 155 -7.47 6.63 -6.70
N LEU A 156 -6.63 7.59 -6.30
CA LEU A 156 -6.77 9.00 -6.62
C LEU A 156 -5.65 9.42 -7.58
N GLU A 157 -5.96 10.22 -8.58
CA GLU A 157 -4.98 10.94 -9.41
C GLU A 157 -5.08 12.41 -9.03
N GLU A 158 -3.99 13.03 -8.55
CA GLU A 158 -3.98 14.43 -8.11
C GLU A 158 -5.12 14.74 -7.11
N GLY A 159 -5.36 13.79 -6.19
CA GLY A 159 -6.38 13.88 -5.15
C GLY A 159 -7.83 13.63 -5.61
N LYS A 160 -8.07 13.32 -6.89
CA LYS A 160 -9.42 13.04 -7.44
C LYS A 160 -9.60 11.55 -7.72
N PRO A 161 -10.81 10.98 -7.51
CA PRO A 161 -11.09 9.59 -7.89
C PRO A 161 -10.69 9.32 -9.34
N TRP A 162 -9.90 8.27 -9.56
CA TRP A 162 -9.32 8.00 -10.88
C TRP A 162 -10.13 7.00 -11.70
N LYS A 163 -10.14 5.72 -11.30
CA LYS A 163 -10.81 4.61 -11.97
C LYS A 163 -11.40 3.65 -10.94
N THR A 164 -12.42 2.90 -11.34
CA THR A 164 -12.88 1.73 -10.58
C THR A 164 -11.91 0.58 -10.83
N ILE A 165 -11.16 0.19 -9.80
CA ILE A 165 -10.23 -0.94 -9.88
C ILE A 165 -10.99 -2.25 -9.59
N ALA A 166 -10.72 -3.28 -10.37
CA ALA A 166 -11.30 -4.60 -10.19
C ALA A 166 -10.97 -5.17 -8.80
N GLU A 167 -12.00 -5.61 -8.08
CA GLU A 167 -11.84 -6.28 -6.79
C GLU A 167 -11.20 -7.66 -6.97
N VAL A 168 -10.39 -8.09 -6.00
CA VAL A 168 -9.82 -9.44 -5.97
C VAL A 168 -10.58 -10.28 -4.97
N LYS A 169 -11.11 -11.40 -5.45
CA LYS A 169 -11.72 -12.43 -4.59
C LYS A 169 -10.79 -13.63 -4.52
N ARG A 170 -10.58 -14.18 -3.32
CA ARG A 170 -9.82 -15.41 -3.17
C ARG A 170 -10.49 -16.54 -3.96
N LYS A 171 -9.75 -17.20 -4.84
CA LYS A 171 -10.23 -18.33 -5.65
C LYS A 171 -10.55 -19.54 -4.78
N ASN A 172 -9.76 -19.77 -3.74
CA ASN A 172 -9.87 -20.94 -2.88
C ASN A 172 -9.92 -20.50 -1.41
N ALA A 173 -11.04 -20.76 -0.74
CA ALA A 173 -11.20 -20.44 0.67
C ALA A 173 -10.21 -21.21 1.57
N HIS A 174 -9.70 -22.36 1.09
CA HIS A 174 -8.80 -23.25 1.83
C HIS A 174 -7.30 -22.95 1.64
N ALA A 175 -6.95 -22.02 0.73
CA ALA A 175 -5.58 -21.57 0.53
C ALA A 175 -5.42 -20.17 1.13
N GLY A 176 -5.05 -20.12 2.42
CA GLY A 176 -4.73 -18.88 3.13
C GLY A 176 -3.36 -18.32 2.75
N PHE A 177 -3.07 -17.11 3.22
CA PHE A 177 -1.77 -16.45 3.11
C PHE A 177 -1.27 -16.08 4.51
N LEU A 178 0.04 -15.88 4.64
CA LEU A 178 0.68 -15.42 5.87
C LEU A 178 1.59 -14.24 5.54
N VAL A 179 1.16 -13.00 5.80
CA VAL A 179 1.96 -11.79 5.51
C VAL A 179 2.30 -11.04 6.78
N ASP A 180 3.52 -10.54 6.92
CA ASP A 180 4.03 -9.93 8.16
C ASP A 180 4.81 -8.64 7.94
N THR A 181 4.96 -8.23 6.69
CA THR A 181 5.87 -7.16 6.32
C THR A 181 5.29 -6.37 5.15
N PHE A 182 5.29 -5.05 5.27
CA PHE A 182 5.06 -4.18 4.13
C PHE A 182 6.36 -3.97 3.36
N SER A 183 6.28 -3.98 2.04
CA SER A 183 7.41 -3.89 1.14
C SER A 183 7.08 -3.06 -0.11
N ILE A 184 8.04 -2.21 -0.47
CA ILE A 184 8.22 -1.72 -1.84
C ILE A 184 9.18 -2.69 -2.50
N SER A 185 8.70 -3.43 -3.50
CA SER A 185 9.37 -4.63 -3.99
C SER A 185 9.90 -4.42 -5.40
N ASN A 186 11.20 -4.62 -5.58
CA ASN A 186 11.79 -4.92 -6.88
C ASN A 186 11.85 -6.43 -7.03
N PHE A 187 11.15 -7.00 -8.00
CA PHE A 187 11.26 -8.42 -8.32
C PHE A 187 12.13 -8.63 -9.56
N THR A 188 12.88 -9.73 -9.57
CA THR A 188 13.55 -10.18 -10.79
C THR A 188 12.55 -10.82 -11.74
N ALA A 189 12.67 -10.50 -13.04
CA ALA A 189 11.93 -11.19 -14.10
C ALA A 189 12.71 -12.39 -14.66
N LYS A 190 13.83 -12.80 -14.03
CA LYS A 190 14.62 -13.96 -14.46
C LYS A 190 13.74 -15.20 -14.59
N GLY A 191 13.88 -15.90 -15.71
CA GLY A 191 13.05 -17.06 -16.04
C GLY A 191 11.76 -16.73 -16.79
N SER A 192 11.57 -15.47 -17.19
CA SER A 192 10.45 -15.03 -18.03
C SER A 192 10.90 -14.27 -19.28
N GLU A 193 9.96 -14.06 -20.18
CA GLU A 193 10.08 -13.19 -21.36
C GLU A 193 9.63 -11.74 -21.06
N SER A 194 9.59 -11.36 -19.77
CA SER A 194 9.16 -10.04 -19.31
C SER A 194 10.34 -9.19 -18.86
N SER A 195 10.21 -7.87 -19.02
CA SER A 195 11.19 -6.90 -18.51
C SER A 195 10.55 -5.57 -18.10
N LEU A 196 11.13 -4.95 -17.08
CA LEU A 196 10.76 -3.61 -16.59
C LEU A 196 12.00 -2.86 -16.12
N LEU A 197 12.11 -1.61 -16.55
CA LEU A 197 12.86 -0.57 -15.89
C LEU A 197 11.92 0.61 -15.63
N ALA A 198 11.68 0.95 -14.37
CA ALA A 198 10.90 2.12 -13.99
C ALA A 198 11.56 2.85 -12.82
N THR A 199 11.36 4.15 -12.76
CA THR A 199 11.78 4.99 -11.64
C THR A 199 10.61 5.81 -11.15
N GLY A 200 10.61 6.14 -9.88
CA GLY A 200 9.52 6.88 -9.27
C GLY A 200 9.78 7.23 -7.81
N THR A 201 8.79 7.85 -7.19
CA THR A 201 8.83 8.18 -5.77
C THR A 201 7.67 7.54 -5.02
N ILE A 202 7.93 7.15 -3.77
CA ILE A 202 6.94 6.67 -2.81
C ILE A 202 6.96 7.53 -1.56
N ASP A 203 5.78 7.95 -1.11
CA ASP A 203 5.59 8.68 0.14
C ASP A 203 4.23 8.36 0.77
N GLU A 204 3.91 8.98 1.92
CA GLU A 204 2.60 8.97 2.56
C GLU A 204 2.09 7.56 2.86
N LEU A 205 3.04 6.71 3.29
CA LEU A 205 2.79 5.33 3.67
C LEU A 205 2.06 5.25 5.01
N ALA A 206 0.94 4.53 5.03
CA ALA A 206 0.33 4.07 6.28
C ALA A 206 -0.28 2.68 6.16
N ILE A 207 -0.34 1.95 7.28
CA ILE A 207 -0.88 0.61 7.38
C ILE A 207 -1.77 0.54 8.62
N ALA A 208 -2.92 -0.08 8.49
CA ALA A 208 -3.85 -0.31 9.59
C ALA A 208 -4.33 -1.76 9.58
N THR A 209 -4.51 -2.34 10.76
CA THR A 209 -5.04 -3.70 10.92
C THR A 209 -6.22 -3.68 11.88
N SER A 210 -7.16 -4.60 11.74
CA SER A 210 -8.31 -4.73 12.65
C SER A 210 -7.90 -5.15 14.07
N ARG A 211 -6.69 -5.70 14.24
CA ARG A 211 -6.11 -6.10 15.53
C ARG A 211 -5.48 -4.94 16.31
N SER A 212 -5.12 -3.86 15.62
CA SER A 212 -4.47 -2.67 16.20
C SER A 212 -5.43 -1.50 16.24
N GLY A 213 -5.49 -0.81 17.39
CA GLY A 213 -6.17 0.48 17.47
C GLY A 213 -5.50 1.54 16.58
N PRO A 214 -6.25 2.52 16.08
CA PRO A 214 -5.69 3.61 15.29
C PRO A 214 -4.76 4.47 16.15
N SER A 215 -3.73 5.00 15.52
CA SER A 215 -2.81 5.96 16.14
C SER A 215 -2.93 7.32 15.46
N PHE A 216 -2.82 8.38 16.24
CA PHE A 216 -2.66 9.71 15.67
C PHE A 216 -1.27 9.86 15.07
N VAL A 217 -1.22 10.48 13.90
CA VAL A 217 0.00 10.96 13.27
C VAL A 217 -0.19 12.43 12.91
N ASP A 218 0.92 13.14 12.70
CA ASP A 218 0.94 14.57 12.39
C ASP A 218 0.10 15.40 13.39
N VAL A 219 0.37 15.22 14.68
CA VAL A 219 -0.33 15.93 15.76
C VAL A 219 0.32 17.29 15.96
N HIS A 220 -0.43 18.37 15.73
CA HIS A 220 0.07 19.73 15.90
C HIS A 220 -1.05 20.71 16.24
N LEU A 221 -0.66 21.91 16.68
CA LEU A 221 -1.55 23.06 16.83
C LEU A 221 -1.34 23.98 15.63
N ASP A 222 -2.39 24.28 14.88
CA ASP A 222 -2.38 25.20 13.74
C ASP A 222 -3.45 26.27 13.93
N GLU A 223 -3.07 27.55 13.88
CA GLU A 223 -3.96 28.70 14.14
C GLU A 223 -4.82 28.58 15.42
N GLY A 224 -4.27 27.93 16.45
CA GLY A 224 -4.98 27.69 17.72
C GLY A 224 -5.98 26.52 17.69
N GLN A 225 -6.05 25.77 16.59
CA GLN A 225 -6.81 24.54 16.45
C GLN A 225 -5.91 23.33 16.63
N TRP A 226 -6.38 22.30 17.33
CA TRP A 226 -5.65 21.03 17.40
C TRP A 226 -5.99 20.20 16.16
N ARG A 227 -4.96 19.66 15.52
CA ARG A 227 -5.07 18.85 14.31
C ARG A 227 -4.30 17.55 14.46
N ALA A 228 -4.85 16.50 13.87
CA ALA A 228 -4.20 15.22 13.71
C ALA A 228 -4.82 14.47 12.53
N ARG A 229 -4.17 13.39 12.13
CA ARG A 229 -4.76 12.43 11.19
C ARG A 229 -4.56 11.00 11.69
N ALA A 230 -5.39 10.08 11.19
CA ALA A 230 -5.20 8.65 11.40
C ALA A 230 -5.57 7.88 10.14
N PHE A 231 -4.89 6.75 9.93
CA PHE A 231 -5.24 5.79 8.90
C PHE A 231 -5.87 4.56 9.54
N VAL A 232 -7.00 4.11 8.99
CA VAL A 232 -7.82 3.05 9.57
C VAL A 232 -8.42 2.15 8.50
N VAL A 233 -8.76 0.91 8.89
CA VAL A 233 -9.36 -0.09 7.99
C VAL A 233 -10.78 0.31 7.54
N ALA A 234 -11.61 0.79 8.47
CA ALA A 234 -13.01 1.16 8.23
C ALA A 234 -13.25 2.56 8.80
N PRO A 235 -13.04 3.64 8.03
CA PRO A 235 -13.07 5.02 8.54
C PRO A 235 -14.42 5.42 9.14
N ASP A 236 -15.51 4.91 8.59
CA ASP A 236 -16.86 5.26 9.04
C ASP A 236 -17.21 4.71 10.43
N ASP A 237 -16.42 3.75 10.94
CA ASP A 237 -16.62 3.14 12.26
C ASP A 237 -15.97 3.96 13.39
N TRP A 238 -15.26 5.05 13.11
CA TRP A 238 -14.46 5.75 14.12
C TRP A 238 -14.91 7.20 14.34
N GLN A 239 -14.83 7.63 15.60
CA GLN A 239 -15.16 8.97 16.06
C GLN A 239 -14.06 9.53 16.97
N LEU A 240 -13.86 10.85 16.90
CA LEU A 240 -12.94 11.57 17.78
C LEU A 240 -13.66 12.00 19.06
N GLN A 241 -13.05 11.73 20.19
CA GLN A 241 -13.49 12.24 21.49
C GLN A 241 -12.40 13.03 22.18
N ARG A 242 -12.83 14.01 22.97
CA ARG A 242 -11.97 14.85 23.80
C ARG A 242 -12.42 14.82 25.25
N SER A 243 -11.46 14.91 26.16
CA SER A 243 -11.70 15.05 27.60
C SER A 243 -10.67 15.99 28.25
N GLY A 244 -11.11 16.76 29.24
CA GLY A 244 -10.21 17.58 30.07
C GLY A 244 -9.72 16.88 31.35
N ASP A 245 -10.30 15.73 31.68
CA ASP A 245 -10.10 15.06 32.99
C ASP A 245 -9.99 13.52 32.90
N LEU A 246 -10.00 12.97 31.67
CA LEU A 246 -10.02 11.54 31.33
C LEU A 246 -11.28 10.78 31.78
N ARG A 247 -12.27 11.45 32.37
CA ARG A 247 -13.51 10.84 32.87
C ARG A 247 -14.68 11.18 31.95
N ASP A 248 -14.88 12.47 31.70
CA ASP A 248 -15.97 12.95 30.85
C ASP A 248 -15.46 13.15 29.43
N TRP A 249 -15.96 12.32 28.52
CA TRP A 249 -15.59 12.33 27.10
C TRP A 249 -16.71 12.93 26.27
N LYS A 250 -16.37 13.95 25.49
CA LYS A 250 -17.28 14.58 24.52
C LYS A 250 -16.86 14.18 23.12
N SER A 251 -17.78 13.64 22.33
CA SER A 251 -17.59 13.50 20.90
C SER A 251 -17.43 14.88 20.28
N LEU A 252 -16.45 15.02 19.40
CA LEU A 252 -16.24 16.23 18.64
C LEU A 252 -16.95 16.09 17.29
N ASP A 253 -17.70 17.12 16.88
CA ASP A 253 -18.19 17.29 15.50
C ASP A 253 -17.04 17.60 14.52
N ALA A 254 -15.80 17.32 14.94
CA ALA A 254 -14.59 17.48 14.15
C ALA A 254 -14.84 16.93 12.75
N VAL A 255 -14.50 17.74 11.75
CA VAL A 255 -14.75 17.42 10.35
C VAL A 255 -13.89 16.21 9.97
N GLN A 256 -14.46 15.02 10.14
CA GLN A 256 -13.93 13.79 9.61
C GLN A 256 -14.11 13.84 8.10
N LYS A 257 -13.09 14.30 7.41
CA LYS A 257 -13.01 14.18 5.96
C LYS A 257 -11.87 13.22 5.66
N PRO A 258 -12.17 12.04 5.11
CA PRO A 258 -11.16 11.25 4.42
C PRO A 258 -10.56 12.13 3.33
N SER A 259 -9.29 12.49 3.46
CA SER A 259 -8.52 13.13 2.39
C SER A 259 -7.32 12.25 2.12
N GLN A 260 -7.10 11.85 0.87
CA GLN A 260 -6.02 10.93 0.54
C GLN A 260 -6.05 9.66 1.42
N PHE A 261 -7.25 9.18 1.74
CA PHE A 261 -7.53 8.00 2.58
C PHE A 261 -7.18 8.09 4.08
N PHE A 262 -6.70 9.23 4.57
CA PHE A 262 -6.56 9.50 6.01
C PHE A 262 -7.81 10.17 6.57
N MET A 263 -8.26 9.73 7.75
CA MET A 263 -9.17 10.53 8.56
C MET A 263 -8.42 11.75 9.06
N ARG A 264 -8.94 12.95 8.80
CA ARG A 264 -8.45 14.19 9.41
C ARG A 264 -9.33 14.60 10.57
N PHE A 265 -8.69 15.05 11.62
CA PHE A 265 -9.31 15.47 12.86
C PHE A 265 -8.93 16.93 13.14
N THR A 266 -9.93 17.74 13.44
CA THR A 266 -9.74 19.13 13.86
C THR A 266 -10.60 19.38 15.08
N ASP A 267 -9.98 19.80 16.17
CA ASP A 267 -10.67 20.43 17.29
C ASP A 267 -10.53 21.95 17.14
N PRO A 268 -11.62 22.66 16.78
CA PRO A 268 -11.57 24.09 16.49
C PRO A 268 -11.44 24.94 17.76
N GLU A 269 -11.74 24.37 18.93
CA GLU A 269 -11.73 25.07 20.22
C GLU A 269 -10.99 24.23 21.26
N PRO A 270 -9.68 23.94 21.10
CA PRO A 270 -8.94 23.14 22.07
C PRO A 270 -8.88 23.91 23.40
N VAL A 271 -9.74 23.53 24.36
CA VAL A 271 -9.97 24.32 25.57
C VAL A 271 -8.81 24.12 26.57
N GLY A 272 -7.86 25.04 26.62
CA GLY A 272 -6.90 25.13 27.73
C GLY A 272 -5.82 24.04 27.81
N ARG A 273 -5.02 24.08 28.88
CA ARG A 273 -3.70 23.41 28.96
C ARG A 273 -3.71 21.89 29.18
N ASN A 274 -4.85 21.21 29.31
CA ASN A 274 -4.92 19.78 29.62
C ASN A 274 -6.05 19.08 28.82
N GLN A 275 -5.90 18.96 27.50
CA GLN A 275 -6.85 18.23 26.67
C GLN A 275 -6.28 16.87 26.28
N PHE A 276 -7.10 15.84 26.41
CA PHE A 276 -6.82 14.47 25.99
C PHE A 276 -7.72 14.11 24.81
N TYR A 277 -7.14 13.48 23.80
CA TYR A 277 -7.85 13.03 22.60
C TYR A 277 -7.78 11.51 22.49
N ARG A 278 -8.88 10.91 22.05
CA ARG A 278 -8.91 9.49 21.67
C ARG A 278 -9.77 9.27 20.45
N ILE A 279 -9.44 8.24 19.69
CA ILE A 279 -10.29 7.71 18.62
C ILE A 279 -11.00 6.48 19.19
N THR A 280 -12.33 6.45 19.12
CA THR A 280 -13.13 5.30 19.54
C THR A 280 -14.00 4.84 18.39
N ARG A 281 -14.38 3.57 18.42
CA ARG A 281 -15.56 3.11 17.69
C ARG A 281 -16.80 3.50 18.48
#